data_AF-A0A3D2TRC0-F1
#
_entry.id   AF-A0A3D2TRC0-F1
#
_cell.length_a   1.000
_cell.length_b   1.000
_cell.length_c   1.000
_cell.angle_alpha   90.00
_cell.angle_beta   90.00
_cell.angle_gamma   90.00
#
_symmetry.space_group_name_H-M   'P 1'
#
loop_
_entity.id
_entity.type
_entity.pdbx_description
1 polymer ?
#
loop_
_entity_poly.entity_id
_entity_poly.type
_entity_poly.pdbx_seq_one_letter_code
_entity_poly.pdbx_strand_id
1 'polypeptide(L)'
;MRQRFTVKYLGLMGIVLSTTGLGISISKKSADRITVCDELIFLCELINVDLSYKMTPATVLIDALLKDERLKHLGFINSAALVNKLTVNSLLCNKDNKEISEFLYSFGKSDRENQIKLVNAFKNYITESEKKYKEVYNRDSKLYRAFGFFGGVAIAVILL
;
A
#
# COMPACT_ATOMS: atom_id res chain seq x y z
N MET A 1 -13.68 48.35 16.39
CA MET A 1 -12.50 47.58 16.87
C MET A 1 -12.75 46.07 16.96
N ARG A 2 -13.91 45.60 17.43
CA ARG A 2 -14.24 44.16 17.65
C ARG A 2 -14.23 43.27 16.39
N GLN A 3 -14.70 43.76 15.24
CA GLN A 3 -14.76 42.93 14.01
C GLN A 3 -13.40 42.64 13.35
N ARG A 4 -12.37 43.49 13.56
CA ARG A 4 -11.02 43.23 13.03
C ARG A 4 -10.32 42.05 13.73
N PHE A 5 -10.65 41.78 14.98
CA PHE A 5 -10.10 40.64 15.71
C PHE A 5 -10.74 39.32 15.25
N THR A 6 -12.05 39.29 15.02
CA THR A 6 -12.76 38.07 14.60
C THR A 6 -12.28 37.53 13.25
N VAL A 7 -11.98 38.41 12.29
CA VAL A 7 -11.46 38.02 10.96
C VAL A 7 -10.05 37.43 11.05
N LYS A 8 -9.20 37.91 11.98
CA LYS A 8 -7.84 37.38 12.20
C LYS A 8 -7.84 35.97 12.78
N TYR A 9 -8.70 35.70 13.78
CA TYR A 9 -8.81 34.37 14.38
C TYR A 9 -9.39 33.33 13.41
N LEU A 10 -10.32 33.72 12.55
CA LEU A 10 -10.84 32.86 11.47
C LEU A 10 -9.75 32.46 10.46
N GLY A 11 -8.88 33.41 10.08
CA GLY A 11 -7.73 33.13 9.20
C GLY A 11 -6.72 32.18 9.82
N LEU A 12 -6.38 32.38 11.10
CA LEU A 12 -5.51 31.49 11.87
C LEU A 12 -6.04 30.06 11.91
N MET A 13 -7.35 29.90 12.15
CA MET A 13 -8.01 28.60 12.24
C MET A 13 -7.96 27.83 10.91
N GLY A 14 -8.07 28.53 9.77
CA GLY A 14 -7.92 27.95 8.44
C GLY A 14 -6.51 27.42 8.12
N ILE A 15 -5.47 28.10 8.61
CA ILE A 15 -4.07 27.68 8.41
C ILE A 15 -3.79 26.37 9.16
N VAL A 16 -4.21 26.27 10.42
CA VAL A 16 -4.01 25.07 11.25
C VAL A 16 -4.75 23.85 10.69
N LEU A 17 -5.96 24.04 10.15
CA LEU A 17 -6.73 22.97 9.52
C LEU A 17 -6.04 22.45 8.25
N SER A 18 -5.44 23.35 7.46
CA SER A 18 -4.78 23.00 6.20
C SER A 18 -3.48 22.21 6.42
N THR A 19 -2.64 22.61 7.39
CA THR A 19 -1.39 21.90 7.71
C THR A 19 -1.64 20.53 8.34
N THR A 20 -2.69 20.43 9.16
CA THR A 20 -3.12 19.16 9.78
C THR A 20 -3.67 18.20 8.72
N GLY A 21 -4.42 18.72 7.73
CA GLY A 21 -4.94 17.92 6.61
C GLY A 21 -3.85 17.30 5.74
N LEU A 22 -2.74 18.00 5.51
CA LEU A 22 -1.57 17.48 4.79
C LEU A 22 -0.89 16.33 5.56
N GLY A 23 -0.78 16.45 6.89
CA GLY A 23 -0.23 15.39 7.75
C GLY A 23 -1.07 14.10 7.74
N ILE A 24 -2.40 14.23 7.69
CA ILE A 24 -3.32 13.08 7.59
C ILE A 24 -3.23 12.40 6.22
N SER A 25 -3.06 13.18 5.15
CA SER A 25 -3.00 12.64 3.77
C SER A 25 -1.73 11.82 3.52
N ILE A 26 -0.58 12.26 4.04
CA ILE A 26 0.68 11.51 3.96
C ILE A 26 0.58 10.20 4.77
N SER A 27 -0.07 10.25 5.93
CA SER A 27 -0.33 9.06 6.76
C SER A 27 -1.22 8.04 6.03
N LYS A 28 -2.25 8.47 5.29
CA LYS A 28 -3.10 7.56 4.50
C LYS A 28 -2.33 6.82 3.41
N LYS A 29 -1.50 7.51 2.62
CA LYS A 29 -0.70 6.85 1.56
C LYS A 29 0.22 5.75 2.09
N SER A 30 0.78 5.93 3.29
CA SER A 30 1.60 4.90 3.93
C SER A 30 0.77 3.73 4.48
N ALA A 31 -0.47 3.98 4.90
CA ALA A 31 -1.40 2.92 5.28
C ALA A 31 -1.84 2.09 4.07
N ASP A 32 -2.14 2.74 2.94
CA ASP A 32 -2.55 2.05 1.70
C ASP A 32 -1.46 1.10 1.18
N ARG A 33 -0.18 1.45 1.35
CA ARG A 33 0.95 0.55 1.03
C ARG A 33 0.92 -0.73 1.85
N ILE A 34 0.62 -0.63 3.14
CA ILE A 34 0.51 -1.78 4.04
C ILE A 34 -0.68 -2.64 3.61
N THR A 35 -1.82 -2.03 3.27
CA THR A 35 -3.00 -2.74 2.76
C THR A 35 -2.69 -3.50 1.47
N VAL A 36 -1.94 -2.92 0.52
CA VAL A 36 -1.51 -3.63 -0.70
C VAL A 36 -0.64 -4.84 -0.35
N CYS A 37 0.28 -4.72 0.62
CA CYS A 37 1.07 -5.86 1.08
C CYS A 37 0.20 -6.96 1.73
N ASP A 38 -0.75 -6.59 2.59
CA ASP A 38 -1.68 -7.53 3.22
C ASP A 38 -2.51 -8.28 2.17
N GLU A 39 -3.01 -7.57 1.15
CA GLU A 39 -3.74 -8.16 0.03
C GLU A 39 -2.86 -9.12 -0.80
N LEU A 40 -1.59 -8.78 -1.03
CA LEU A 40 -0.63 -9.66 -1.72
C LEU A 40 -0.32 -10.93 -0.93
N ILE A 41 -0.15 -10.82 0.39
CA ILE A 41 0.07 -11.96 1.28
C ILE A 41 -1.16 -12.88 1.25
N PHE A 42 -2.35 -12.30 1.33
CA PHE A 42 -3.60 -13.02 1.26
C PHE A 42 -3.80 -13.73 -0.10
N LEU A 43 -3.45 -13.06 -1.20
CA LEU A 43 -3.42 -13.67 -2.53
C LEU A 43 -2.49 -14.90 -2.55
N CYS A 44 -1.30 -14.81 -1.97
CA CYS A 44 -0.36 -15.94 -1.90
C CYS A 44 -0.91 -17.12 -1.10
N GLU A 45 -1.64 -16.85 0.00
CA GLU A 45 -2.30 -17.90 0.78
C GLU A 45 -3.39 -18.60 -0.02
N LEU A 46 -4.23 -17.84 -0.72
CA LEU A 46 -5.27 -18.39 -1.59
C LEU A 46 -4.67 -19.22 -2.72
N ILE A 47 -3.60 -18.74 -3.34
CA ILE A 47 -2.85 -19.47 -4.37
C ILE A 47 -2.29 -20.77 -3.80
N ASN A 48 -1.67 -20.75 -2.63
CA ASN A 48 -1.12 -21.95 -2.00
C ASN A 48 -2.20 -22.98 -1.67
N VAL A 49 -3.37 -22.53 -1.18
CA VAL A 49 -4.52 -23.41 -0.94
C VAL A 49 -4.99 -24.01 -2.27
N ASP A 50 -5.18 -23.21 -3.31
CA ASP A 50 -5.61 -23.74 -4.60
C ASP A 50 -4.60 -24.72 -5.19
N LEU A 51 -3.30 -24.37 -5.20
CA LEU A 51 -2.23 -25.27 -5.62
C LEU A 51 -2.16 -26.55 -4.78
N SER A 52 -2.60 -26.53 -3.53
CA SER A 52 -2.62 -27.72 -2.66
C SER A 52 -3.82 -28.64 -2.90
N TYR A 53 -4.92 -28.14 -3.47
CA TYR A 53 -6.18 -28.88 -3.60
C TYR A 53 -6.71 -29.04 -5.03
N LYS A 54 -6.30 -28.19 -5.99
CA LYS A 54 -6.87 -28.12 -7.35
C LYS A 54 -5.79 -27.96 -8.44
N MET A 55 -6.08 -28.47 -9.62
CA MET A 55 -5.28 -28.24 -10.85
C MET A 55 -5.87 -27.09 -11.66
N THR A 56 -6.04 -25.93 -11.04
CA THR A 56 -6.54 -24.74 -11.76
C THR A 56 -5.39 -24.10 -12.55
N PRO A 57 -5.56 -23.78 -13.85
CA PRO A 57 -4.57 -23.00 -14.58
C PRO A 57 -4.32 -21.64 -13.90
N ALA A 58 -3.04 -21.25 -13.79
CA ALA A 58 -2.60 -20.05 -13.06
C ALA A 58 -3.31 -18.76 -13.51
N THR A 59 -3.61 -18.61 -14.80
CA THR A 59 -4.32 -17.44 -15.35
C THR A 59 -5.77 -17.37 -14.88
N VAL A 60 -6.47 -18.50 -14.91
CA VAL A 60 -7.87 -18.62 -14.46
C VAL A 60 -7.97 -18.40 -12.95
N LEU A 61 -6.98 -18.91 -12.20
CA LEU A 61 -6.89 -18.68 -10.76
C LEU A 61 -6.73 -17.19 -10.45
N ILE A 62 -5.76 -16.50 -11.06
CA ILE A 62 -5.56 -15.06 -10.80
C ILE A 62 -6.80 -14.25 -11.20
N ASP A 63 -7.42 -14.51 -12.36
CA ASP A 63 -8.63 -13.78 -12.77
C ASP A 63 -9.84 -14.05 -11.85
N ALA A 64 -9.94 -15.25 -11.28
CA ALA A 64 -10.98 -15.57 -10.30
C ALA A 64 -10.72 -14.91 -8.95
N LEU A 65 -9.46 -14.87 -8.50
CA LEU A 65 -9.07 -14.25 -7.24
C LEU A 65 -9.19 -12.73 -7.30
N LEU A 66 -8.84 -12.08 -8.41
CA LEU A 66 -8.96 -10.63 -8.59
C LEU A 66 -10.41 -10.10 -8.60
N LYS A 67 -11.41 -10.98 -8.73
CA LYS A 67 -12.83 -10.61 -8.56
C LYS A 67 -13.25 -10.49 -7.09
N ASP A 68 -12.41 -10.91 -6.15
CA ASP A 68 -12.67 -10.78 -4.72
C ASP A 68 -12.57 -9.30 -4.30
N GLU A 69 -13.61 -8.77 -3.66
CA GLU A 69 -13.63 -7.39 -3.15
C GLU A 69 -12.49 -7.09 -2.17
N ARG A 70 -11.95 -8.13 -1.52
CA ARG A 70 -10.81 -8.03 -0.60
C ARG A 70 -9.48 -7.75 -1.30
N LEU A 71 -9.41 -7.89 -2.63
CA LEU A 71 -8.20 -7.64 -3.44
C LEU A 71 -8.33 -6.39 -4.32
N LYS A 72 -9.24 -5.48 -3.98
CA LYS A 72 -9.56 -4.29 -4.79
C LYS A 72 -8.37 -3.37 -5.05
N HIS A 73 -7.36 -3.35 -4.19
CA HIS A 73 -6.16 -2.53 -4.42
C HIS A 73 -5.13 -3.22 -5.31
N LEU A 74 -5.32 -4.51 -5.61
CA LEU A 74 -4.52 -5.29 -6.55
C LEU A 74 -5.01 -5.19 -8.01
N GLY A 75 -5.84 -4.21 -8.35
CA GLY A 75 -6.30 -3.99 -9.73
C GLY A 75 -5.19 -3.70 -10.76
N PHE A 76 -3.94 -3.52 -10.30
CA PHE A 76 -2.75 -3.46 -11.16
C PHE A 76 -2.26 -4.84 -11.64
N ILE A 77 -2.70 -5.93 -10.98
CA ILE A 77 -2.43 -7.30 -11.39
C ILE A 77 -3.47 -7.67 -12.44
N ASN A 78 -3.02 -8.20 -13.56
CA ASN A 78 -3.89 -8.69 -14.63
C ASN A 78 -3.32 -10.02 -15.14
N SER A 79 -4.15 -10.91 -15.67
CA SER A 79 -3.70 -12.13 -16.35
C SER A 79 -2.71 -11.86 -17.49
N ALA A 80 -2.75 -10.67 -18.09
CA ALA A 80 -1.73 -10.21 -19.03
C ALA A 80 -0.31 -10.13 -18.43
N ALA A 81 -0.16 -9.86 -17.12
CA ALA A 81 1.12 -9.79 -16.42
C ALA A 81 1.72 -11.18 -16.11
N LEU A 82 0.92 -12.24 -16.19
CA LEU A 82 1.39 -13.63 -16.12
C LEU A 82 2.05 -14.06 -17.42
N VAL A 83 1.47 -13.62 -18.54
CA VAL A 83 1.91 -14.02 -19.89
C VAL A 83 3.07 -13.13 -20.36
N ASN A 84 2.94 -11.82 -20.19
CA ASN A 84 3.93 -10.84 -20.60
C ASN A 84 4.70 -10.32 -19.39
N LYS A 85 6.02 -10.12 -19.54
CA LYS A 85 6.86 -9.49 -18.51
C LYS A 85 6.56 -7.98 -18.44
N LEU A 86 5.42 -7.64 -17.83
CA LEU A 86 4.96 -6.27 -17.67
C LEU A 86 5.49 -5.67 -16.36
N THR A 87 5.90 -4.42 -16.41
CA THR A 87 6.26 -3.66 -15.22
C THR A 87 5.01 -3.36 -14.41
N VAL A 88 4.94 -3.89 -13.20
CA VAL A 88 3.85 -3.59 -12.25
C VAL A 88 4.08 -2.20 -11.68
N ASN A 89 3.03 -1.37 -11.65
CA ASN A 89 3.10 -0.02 -11.10
C ASN A 89 2.06 0.11 -9.98
N SER A 90 2.47 -0.22 -8.75
CA SER A 90 1.63 -0.12 -7.56
C SER A 90 2.08 1.04 -6.66
N LEU A 91 1.37 1.25 -5.55
CA LEU A 91 1.73 2.23 -4.51
C LEU A 91 3.05 1.89 -3.77
N LEU A 92 3.56 0.67 -3.94
CA LEU A 92 4.80 0.17 -3.34
C LEU A 92 6.06 0.74 -4.02
N CYS A 93 7.22 0.48 -3.44
CA CYS A 93 8.48 0.95 -4.00
C CYS A 93 8.84 0.20 -5.30
N ASN A 94 9.69 0.80 -6.13
CA ASN A 94 10.12 0.21 -7.41
C ASN A 94 10.78 -1.17 -7.25
N LYS A 95 11.44 -1.42 -6.11
CA LYS A 95 12.03 -2.73 -5.81
C LYS A 95 10.94 -3.79 -5.62
N ASP A 96 9.93 -3.51 -4.80
CA ASP A 96 8.81 -4.44 -4.58
C ASP A 96 8.00 -4.64 -5.87
N ASN A 97 7.76 -3.56 -6.63
CA ASN A 97 7.09 -3.65 -7.93
C ASN A 97 7.82 -4.57 -8.92
N LYS A 98 9.16 -4.53 -8.92
CA LYS A 98 9.98 -5.44 -9.73
C LYS A 98 9.81 -6.89 -9.26
N GLU A 99 9.90 -7.16 -7.96
CA GLU A 99 9.72 -8.51 -7.41
C GLU A 99 8.32 -9.06 -7.68
N ILE A 100 7.27 -8.23 -7.56
CA ILE A 100 5.90 -8.61 -7.94
C ILE A 100 5.84 -9.00 -9.42
N SER A 101 6.45 -8.21 -10.32
CA SER A 101 6.47 -8.52 -11.75
C SER A 101 7.21 -9.82 -12.08
N GLU A 102 8.31 -10.10 -11.36
CA GLU A 102 9.10 -11.33 -11.53
C GLU A 102 8.35 -12.55 -10.99
N PHE A 103 7.66 -12.41 -9.85
CA PHE A 103 6.78 -13.43 -9.31
C PHE A 103 5.64 -13.75 -10.28
N LEU A 104 4.89 -12.75 -10.74
CA LEU A 104 3.77 -12.94 -11.67
C LEU A 104 4.23 -13.58 -12.99
N TYR A 105 5.35 -13.14 -13.54
CA TYR A 105 5.90 -13.73 -14.76
C TYR A 105 6.36 -15.18 -14.58
N SER A 106 6.80 -15.56 -13.38
CA SER A 106 7.28 -16.91 -13.08
C SER A 106 6.16 -17.85 -12.63
N PHE A 107 5.04 -17.30 -12.17
CA PHE A 107 3.87 -18.04 -11.73
C PHE A 107 3.21 -18.78 -12.92
N GLY A 108 2.94 -20.07 -12.75
CA GLY A 108 2.39 -20.91 -13.83
C GLY A 108 3.41 -21.55 -14.76
N LYS A 109 4.72 -21.27 -14.63
CA LYS A 109 5.78 -21.79 -15.54
C LYS A 109 6.60 -22.96 -14.99
N SER A 110 6.47 -23.26 -13.70
CA SER A 110 7.16 -24.38 -13.04
C SER A 110 6.19 -25.49 -12.63
N ASP A 111 6.74 -26.62 -12.22
CA ASP A 111 5.98 -27.71 -11.60
C ASP A 111 5.37 -27.27 -10.25
N ARG A 112 4.35 -28.01 -9.81
CA ARG A 112 3.54 -27.69 -8.63
C ARG A 112 4.38 -27.48 -7.36
N GLU A 113 5.38 -28.32 -7.11
CA GLU A 113 6.18 -28.24 -5.89
C GLU A 113 7.08 -27.00 -5.88
N ASN A 114 7.69 -26.70 -7.04
CA ASN A 114 8.46 -25.47 -7.21
C ASN A 114 7.58 -24.22 -7.21
N GLN A 115 6.34 -24.29 -7.70
CA GLN A 115 5.39 -23.17 -7.59
C GLN A 115 5.04 -22.87 -6.14
N ILE A 116 4.79 -23.89 -5.31
CA ILE A 116 4.55 -23.68 -3.87
C ILE A 116 5.77 -23.03 -3.20
N LYS A 117 6.99 -23.47 -3.54
CA LYS A 117 8.23 -22.83 -3.04
C LYS A 117 8.34 -21.37 -3.49
N LEU A 118 8.03 -21.08 -4.76
CA LEU A 118 8.04 -19.73 -5.33
C LEU A 118 7.04 -18.81 -4.62
N VAL A 119 5.79 -19.27 -4.42
CA VAL A 119 4.74 -18.51 -3.74
C VAL A 119 5.10 -18.26 -2.28
N ASN A 120 5.67 -19.25 -1.58
CA ASN A 120 6.12 -19.08 -0.20
C ASN A 120 7.31 -18.12 -0.07
N ALA A 121 8.28 -18.18 -0.99
CA ALA A 121 9.40 -17.26 -1.02
C ALA A 121 8.92 -15.81 -1.24
N PHE A 122 8.01 -15.62 -2.19
CA PHE A 122 7.41 -14.32 -2.46
C PHE A 122 6.55 -13.81 -1.29
N LYS A 123 5.74 -14.67 -0.66
CA LYS A 123 4.98 -14.34 0.56
C LYS A 123 5.91 -13.85 1.67
N ASN A 124 7.02 -14.56 1.93
CA ASN A 124 7.99 -14.17 2.95
C ASN A 124 8.64 -12.82 2.63
N TYR A 125 9.00 -12.60 1.37
CA TYR A 125 9.54 -11.32 0.91
C TYR A 125 8.57 -10.17 1.17
N ILE A 126 7.32 -10.30 0.72
CA ILE A 126 6.30 -9.25 0.91
C ILE A 126 6.00 -9.04 2.39
N THR A 127 5.98 -10.09 3.21
CA THR A 127 5.82 -9.98 4.67
C THR A 127 6.96 -9.18 5.30
N GLU A 128 8.19 -9.33 4.82
CA GLU A 128 9.32 -8.53 5.28
C GLU A 128 9.22 -7.06 4.82
N SER A 129 8.82 -6.82 3.57
CA SER A 129 8.56 -5.46 3.06
C SER A 129 7.42 -4.79 3.82
N GLU A 130 6.35 -5.52 4.13
CA GLU A 130 5.21 -5.06 4.93
C GLU A 130 5.64 -4.61 6.32
N LYS A 131 6.51 -5.38 7.00
CA LYS A 131 7.10 -4.98 8.30
C LYS A 131 7.85 -3.66 8.19
N LYS A 132 8.68 -3.48 7.15
CA LYS A 132 9.39 -2.23 6.90
C LYS A 132 8.42 -1.06 6.69
N TYR A 133 7.33 -1.27 5.94
CA TYR A 133 6.30 -0.26 5.76
C TYR A 133 5.56 0.06 7.07
N LYS A 134 5.24 -0.94 7.89
CA LYS A 134 4.64 -0.77 9.22
C LYS A 134 5.57 -0.03 10.18
N GLU A 135 6.87 -0.30 10.16
CA GLU A 135 7.88 0.41 10.96
C GLU A 135 7.98 1.88 10.55
N VAL A 136 8.09 2.16 9.25
CA VAL A 136 8.11 3.52 8.71
C VAL A 136 6.79 4.24 9.04
N TYR A 137 5.64 3.58 8.88
CA TYR A 137 4.35 4.14 9.24
C TYR A 137 4.26 4.45 10.74
N ASN A 138 4.63 3.53 11.61
CA ASN A 138 4.54 3.72 13.07
C ASN A 138 5.49 4.79 13.58
N ARG A 139 6.71 4.88 13.02
CA ARG A 139 7.68 5.91 13.34
C ARG A 139 7.23 7.26 12.82
N ASP A 140 6.89 7.34 11.54
CA ASP A 140 6.78 8.61 10.86
C ASP A 140 5.35 9.19 10.93
N SER A 141 4.29 8.38 11.06
CA SER A 141 2.91 8.89 11.15
C SER A 141 2.65 9.73 12.41
N LYS A 142 3.25 9.35 13.55
CA LYS A 142 3.18 10.12 14.80
C LYS A 142 3.94 11.43 14.68
N LEU A 143 5.13 11.38 14.08
CA LEU A 143 5.97 12.54 13.79
C LEU A 143 5.29 13.51 12.82
N TYR A 144 4.72 13.04 11.70
CA TYR A 144 4.03 13.89 10.73
C TYR A 144 2.76 14.52 11.29
N ARG A 145 1.99 13.81 12.12
CA ARG A 145 0.84 14.42 12.83
C ARG A 145 1.28 15.48 13.83
N ALA A 146 2.35 15.21 14.58
CA ALA A 146 2.91 16.17 15.52
C ALA A 146 3.44 17.42 14.77
N PHE A 147 4.23 17.26 13.71
CA PHE A 147 4.73 18.37 12.91
C PHE A 147 3.62 19.18 12.21
N GLY A 148 2.56 18.53 11.72
CA GLY A 148 1.42 19.25 11.12
C GLY A 148 0.70 20.14 12.13
N PHE A 149 0.55 19.66 13.36
CA PHE A 149 -0.05 20.42 14.47
C PHE A 149 0.89 21.52 14.97
N PHE A 150 2.14 21.19 15.34
CA PHE A 150 3.10 22.16 15.85
C PHE A 150 3.51 23.20 14.81
N GLY A 151 3.62 22.82 13.53
CA GLY A 151 3.88 23.74 12.43
C GLY A 151 2.73 24.72 12.23
N GLY A 152 1.48 24.24 12.27
CA GLY A 152 0.30 25.10 12.22
C GLY A 152 0.24 26.09 13.39
N VAL A 153 0.53 25.62 14.60
CA VAL A 153 0.57 26.46 15.82
C VAL A 153 1.71 27.49 15.77
N ALA A 154 2.90 27.11 15.29
CA ALA A 154 4.04 28.03 15.18
C ALA A 154 3.76 29.17 14.19
N ILE A 155 3.20 28.85 13.01
CA ILE A 155 2.81 29.86 12.02
C ILE A 155 1.73 30.78 12.59
N ALA A 156 0.75 30.22 13.30
CA ALA A 156 -0.29 30.97 14.00
C ALA A 156 0.26 31.96 15.03
N VAL A 157 1.28 31.56 15.81
CA VAL A 157 1.91 32.43 16.82
C VAL A 157 2.73 33.55 16.19
N ILE A 158 3.44 33.28 15.08
CA ILE A 158 4.22 34.31 14.35
C ILE A 158 3.31 35.37 13.71
N LEU A 159 2.10 34.99 13.30
CA LEU A 159 1.12 35.87 12.65
C LEU A 159 0.25 36.70 13.61
N LEU A 160 0.35 36.44 14.92
CA LEU A 160 -0.44 37.05 15.98
C LEU A 160 0.12 38.42 16.36
#